data_AF-A0A2N9H8U6-F1
#
_entry.id   AF-A0A2N9H8U6-F1
#
_cell.length_a   1.000
_cell.length_b   1.000
_cell.length_c   1.000
_cell.angle_alpha   90.00
_cell.angle_beta   90.00
_cell.angle_gamma   90.00
#
_symmetry.space_group_name_H-M   'P 1'
#
loop_
_entity.id
_entity.type
_entity.pdbx_description
1 polymer ?
#
loop_
_entity_poly.entity_id
_entity_poly.type
_entity_poly.pdbx_seq_one_letter_code
_entity_poly.pdbx_strand_id
1 'polypeptide(L)'
;MLLQRNFWVVVLWIIGVVVVGANLYTVEGLPHRILLDTDVDTDDLFALLYLLKQNRSEFEVEAVTINVNAWTNAGHSVNQVYDILYMMGRDDIAVGVGGDGGILEDGTILPNVGGYLPVNKAIMALEEEFKLEILVISRLNTSITIPWQLIGNL
;
A
#
# COMPACT_ATOMS: atom_id res chain seq x y z
N MET A 1 34.35 -26.69 44.59
CA MET A 1 34.89 -26.44 43.22
C MET A 1 34.05 -27.10 42.12
N LEU A 2 33.71 -28.39 42.21
CA LEU A 2 32.88 -29.09 41.21
C LEU A 2 31.45 -28.53 41.06
N LEU A 3 30.77 -28.23 42.17
CA LEU A 3 29.40 -27.70 42.17
C LEU A 3 29.30 -26.33 41.47
N GLN A 4 30.27 -25.46 41.75
CA GLN A 4 30.35 -24.10 41.18
C GLN A 4 30.69 -24.16 39.68
N ARG A 5 31.58 -25.08 39.27
CA ARG A 5 31.90 -25.31 37.86
C ARG A 5 30.70 -25.85 37.08
N ASN A 6 29.95 -26.79 37.65
CA ASN A 6 28.75 -27.34 37.01
C ASN A 6 27.63 -26.30 36.92
N PHE A 7 27.49 -25.41 37.90
CA PHE A 7 26.55 -24.29 37.85
C PHE A 7 26.81 -23.36 36.67
N TRP A 8 28.07 -22.95 36.47
CA TRP A 8 28.44 -22.09 35.33
C TRP A 8 28.23 -22.75 33.97
N VAL A 9 28.46 -24.07 33.86
CA VAL A 9 28.19 -24.83 32.63
C VAL A 9 26.70 -24.84 32.29
N VAL A 10 25.83 -25.03 33.29
CA VAL A 10 24.38 -25.00 33.10
C VAL A 10 23.90 -23.60 32.69
N VAL A 11 24.43 -22.55 33.33
CA VAL A 11 24.10 -21.15 32.96
C VAL A 11 24.49 -20.85 31.52
N LEU A 12 25.70 -21.23 31.10
CA LEU A 12 26.15 -21.04 29.72
C LEU A 12 25.31 -21.84 28.71
N TRP A 13 24.87 -23.04 29.09
CA TRP A 13 24.01 -23.87 28.23
C TRP A 13 22.62 -23.25 28.07
N ILE A 14 22.02 -22.74 29.15
CA ILE A 14 20.74 -22.03 29.10
C ILE A 14 20.84 -20.77 28.23
N ILE A 15 21.89 -19.97 28.41
CA ILE A 15 22.12 -18.77 27.58
C ILE A 15 22.26 -19.17 26.11
N GLY A 16 23.04 -20.21 25.81
CA GLY A 16 23.19 -20.72 24.46
C GLY A 16 21.87 -21.16 23.82
N VAL A 17 21.05 -21.93 24.56
CA VAL A 17 19.73 -22.38 24.07
C VAL A 17 18.77 -21.22 23.86
N VAL A 18 18.76 -20.22 24.75
CA VAL A 18 17.89 -19.03 24.63
C VAL A 18 18.32 -18.17 23.45
N VAL A 19 19.62 -17.94 23.26
CA VAL A 19 20.15 -17.13 22.15
C VAL A 19 19.93 -17.80 20.79
N VAL A 20 20.16 -19.12 20.71
CA VAL A 20 19.91 -19.90 19.49
C VAL A 20 18.42 -20.02 19.20
N GLY A 21 17.59 -20.23 20.25
CA GLY A 21 16.14 -20.26 20.12
C GLY A 21 15.57 -18.94 19.61
N ALA A 22 16.03 -17.80 20.15
CA ALA A 22 15.55 -16.48 19.73
C ALA A 22 15.84 -16.16 18.25
N ASN A 23 16.94 -16.65 17.69
CA ASN A 23 17.28 -16.47 16.26
C ASN A 23 16.47 -17.38 15.32
N LEU A 24 15.84 -18.45 15.83
CA LEU A 24 15.07 -19.40 15.00
C LEU A 24 13.60 -18.99 14.83
N TYR A 25 13.11 -18.00 15.58
CA TYR A 25 11.71 -17.54 15.53
C TYR A 25 11.50 -16.25 14.73
N THR A 26 12.52 -15.74 14.04
CA THR A 26 12.31 -14.67 13.06
C THR A 26 11.67 -15.27 11.80
N VAL A 27 10.35 -15.46 11.84
CA VAL A 27 9.57 -15.64 10.63
C VAL A 27 9.53 -14.25 9.99
N GLU A 28 10.37 -14.03 8.99
CA GLU A 28 10.22 -12.86 8.13
C GLU A 28 8.87 -13.00 7.41
N GLY A 29 7.88 -12.26 7.88
CA GLY A 29 6.60 -12.14 7.20
C GLY A 29 6.81 -11.45 5.86
N LEU A 30 6.09 -11.88 4.83
CA LEU A 30 6.05 -11.14 3.57
C LEU A 30 5.50 -9.73 3.83
N PRO A 31 6.02 -8.69 3.14
CA PRO A 31 5.55 -7.33 3.32
C PRO A 31 4.06 -7.21 2.94
N HIS A 32 3.35 -6.29 3.59
CA HIS A 32 2.01 -5.89 3.18
C HIS A 32 2.14 -5.08 1.89
N ARG A 33 1.61 -5.61 0.80
CA ARG A 33 1.73 -5.01 -0.53
C ARG A 33 0.51 -4.17 -0.81
N ILE A 34 0.72 -2.86 -0.94
CA ILE A 34 -0.32 -1.85 -0.94
C ILE A 34 -0.51 -1.31 -2.34
N LEU A 35 -1.76 -1.35 -2.80
CA LEU A 35 -2.27 -0.52 -3.88
C LEU A 35 -3.06 0.63 -3.23
N LEU A 36 -2.54 1.85 -3.37
CA LEU A 36 -3.14 3.04 -2.76
C LEU A 36 -4.07 3.72 -3.75
N ASP A 37 -5.33 3.95 -3.40
CA ASP A 37 -6.25 4.82 -4.15
C ASP A 37 -6.56 6.09 -3.34
N THR A 38 -6.42 7.26 -3.95
CA THR A 38 -6.45 8.56 -3.26
C THR A 38 -7.01 9.70 -4.11
N ASP A 39 -7.70 10.67 -3.48
CA ASP A 39 -8.13 11.93 -4.08
C ASP A 39 -7.11 13.08 -3.95
N VAL A 40 -5.96 12.81 -3.31
CA VAL A 40 -4.85 13.74 -3.07
C VAL A 40 -5.29 14.96 -2.24
N ASP A 41 -6.23 14.73 -1.33
CA ASP A 41 -6.62 15.71 -0.32
C ASP A 41 -5.47 15.92 0.71
N THR A 42 -5.61 16.92 1.58
CA THR A 42 -4.53 17.24 2.56
C THR A 42 -4.21 16.05 3.47
N ASP A 43 -5.21 15.29 3.89
CA ASP A 43 -5.05 14.10 4.72
C ASP A 43 -4.39 12.95 3.96
N ASP A 44 -4.70 12.77 2.68
CA ASP A 44 -4.06 11.77 1.83
C ASP A 44 -2.58 12.03 1.61
N LEU A 45 -2.18 13.30 1.50
CA LEU A 45 -0.77 13.66 1.41
C LEU A 45 0.02 13.12 2.61
N PHE A 46 -0.53 13.30 3.82
CA PHE A 46 0.11 12.78 5.03
C PHE A 46 0.06 11.25 5.09
N ALA A 47 -1.01 10.63 4.61
CA ALA A 47 -1.12 9.18 4.56
C ALA A 47 -0.12 8.55 3.58
N LEU A 48 0.02 9.13 2.37
CA LEU A 48 1.04 8.73 1.40
C LEU A 48 2.44 8.88 1.99
N LEU A 49 2.76 10.02 2.62
CA LEU A 49 4.05 10.21 3.28
C LEU A 49 4.29 9.19 4.41
N TYR A 50 3.26 8.86 5.18
CA TYR A 50 3.34 7.83 6.21
C TYR A 50 3.69 6.46 5.62
N LEU A 51 2.99 6.04 4.57
CA LEU A 51 3.25 4.78 3.87
C LEU A 51 4.65 4.73 3.26
N LEU A 52 5.08 5.80 2.59
CA LEU A 52 6.41 5.90 1.98
C LEU A 52 7.54 5.94 3.02
N LYS A 53 7.25 6.28 4.27
CA LYS A 53 8.21 6.26 5.39
C LYS A 53 8.27 4.92 6.12
N GLN A 54 7.32 4.01 5.88
CA GLN A 54 7.36 2.69 6.51
C GLN A 54 8.53 1.86 6.00
N ASN A 55 8.92 0.86 6.81
CA ASN A 55 9.92 -0.11 6.42
C ASN A 55 9.40 -0.94 5.24
N ARG A 56 10.18 -1.02 4.15
CA ARG A 56 9.80 -1.76 2.94
C ARG A 56 9.65 -3.26 3.15
N SER A 57 10.34 -3.81 4.15
CA SER A 57 10.19 -5.22 4.54
C SER A 57 8.85 -5.50 5.23
N GLU A 58 8.12 -4.46 5.65
CA GLU A 58 6.83 -4.57 6.32
C GLU A 58 5.68 -4.03 5.45
N PHE A 59 5.92 -2.97 4.70
CA PHE A 59 4.95 -2.29 3.83
C PHE A 59 5.58 -1.91 2.50
N GLU A 60 5.03 -2.44 1.42
CA GLU A 60 5.49 -2.19 0.06
C GLU A 60 4.36 -1.55 -0.75
N VAL A 61 4.44 -0.24 -0.96
CA VAL A 61 3.55 0.46 -1.89
C VAL A 61 3.99 0.14 -3.32
N GLU A 62 3.12 -0.53 -4.05
CA GLU A 62 3.35 -1.04 -5.42
C GLU A 62 2.88 -0.04 -6.47
N ALA A 63 1.73 0.59 -6.24
CA ALA A 63 1.16 1.57 -7.13
C ALA A 63 0.23 2.53 -6.39
N VAL A 64 0.06 3.71 -6.99
CA VAL A 64 -0.91 4.72 -6.55
C VAL A 64 -1.90 4.96 -7.69
N THR A 65 -3.18 4.87 -7.42
CA THR A 65 -4.25 5.36 -8.29
C THR A 65 -4.80 6.64 -7.74
N ILE A 66 -5.05 7.60 -8.62
CA ILE A 66 -5.66 8.87 -8.26
C ILE A 66 -7.10 8.84 -8.74
N ASN A 67 -8.05 8.95 -7.82
CA ASN A 67 -9.44 9.18 -8.17
C ASN A 67 -9.69 10.71 -8.17
N VAL A 68 -10.33 11.21 -9.23
CA VAL A 68 -10.37 12.65 -9.54
C VAL A 68 -11.73 13.21 -9.14
N ASN A 69 -12.09 13.09 -7.86
CA ASN A 69 -13.43 13.42 -7.38
C ASN A 69 -13.47 14.58 -6.36
N ALA A 70 -12.33 15.22 -6.06
CA ALA A 70 -12.22 16.18 -4.96
C ALA A 70 -11.40 17.45 -5.30
N TRP A 71 -10.45 17.83 -4.43
CA TRP A 71 -9.85 19.17 -4.36
C TRP A 71 -8.97 19.55 -5.55
N THR A 72 -8.52 18.57 -6.33
CA THR A 72 -7.57 18.77 -7.42
C THR A 72 -7.95 17.95 -8.66
N ASN A 73 -7.64 18.47 -9.85
CA ASN A 73 -7.91 17.76 -11.10
C ASN A 73 -6.81 16.73 -11.41
N ALA A 74 -7.12 15.84 -12.36
CA ALA A 74 -6.26 14.74 -12.76
C ALA A 74 -4.81 15.16 -13.04
N GLY A 75 -4.62 16.23 -13.82
CA GLY A 75 -3.28 16.69 -14.21
C GLY A 75 -2.48 17.26 -13.04
N HIS A 76 -3.13 17.98 -12.13
CA HIS A 76 -2.46 18.54 -10.96
C HIS A 76 -2.13 17.47 -9.92
N SER A 77 -3.08 16.58 -9.61
CA SER A 77 -2.87 15.49 -8.64
C SER A 77 -1.72 14.58 -9.06
N VAL A 78 -1.63 14.25 -10.35
CA VAL A 78 -0.56 13.39 -10.89
C VAL A 78 0.82 14.01 -10.72
N ASN A 79 0.95 15.29 -11.08
CA ASN A 79 2.23 16.00 -10.92
C ASN A 79 2.64 16.08 -9.44
N GLN A 80 1.68 16.35 -8.54
CA GLN A 80 1.95 16.38 -7.11
C GLN A 80 2.45 15.01 -6.59
N VAL A 81 1.76 13.92 -6.95
CA VAL A 81 2.18 12.57 -6.53
C VAL A 81 3.56 12.23 -7.11
N TYR A 82 3.82 12.48 -8.39
CA TYR A 82 5.14 12.25 -8.97
C TYR A 82 6.24 13.10 -8.32
N ASP A 83 5.98 14.38 -7.99
CA ASP A 83 6.93 15.23 -7.29
C ASP A 83 7.27 14.66 -5.90
N ILE A 84 6.28 14.17 -5.16
CA ILE A 84 6.49 13.55 -3.84
C ILE A 84 7.31 12.26 -3.98
N LEU A 85 6.92 11.38 -4.91
CA LEU A 85 7.63 10.13 -5.18
C LEU A 85 9.09 10.41 -5.56
N TYR A 86 9.32 11.38 -6.42
CA TYR A 86 10.66 11.83 -6.81
C TYR A 86 11.45 12.35 -5.60
N MET A 87 10.87 13.24 -4.78
CA MET A 87 11.52 13.77 -3.58
C MET A 87 11.83 12.69 -2.52
N MET A 88 11.04 11.61 -2.52
CA MET A 88 11.21 10.46 -1.63
C MET A 88 12.11 9.37 -2.22
N GLY A 89 12.60 9.52 -3.46
CA GLY A 89 13.42 8.53 -4.15
C GLY A 89 12.67 7.23 -4.43
N ARG A 90 11.38 7.34 -4.78
CA ARG A 90 10.45 6.22 -5.06
C ARG A 90 9.89 6.30 -6.49
N ASP A 91 10.79 6.45 -7.45
CA ASP A 91 10.50 6.40 -8.88
C ASP A 91 10.12 4.99 -9.38
N ASP A 92 10.22 3.97 -8.52
CA ASP A 92 9.77 2.60 -8.75
C ASP A 92 8.24 2.43 -8.71
N ILE A 93 7.51 3.37 -8.13
CA ILE A 93 6.05 3.25 -7.94
C ILE A 93 5.31 3.77 -9.18
N ALA A 94 4.44 2.93 -9.74
CA ALA A 94 3.56 3.34 -10.83
C ALA A 94 2.42 4.23 -10.32
N VAL A 95 2.12 5.32 -11.04
CA VAL A 95 0.98 6.19 -10.74
C VAL A 95 -0.04 6.11 -11.88
N GLY A 96 -1.26 5.73 -11.53
CA GLY A 96 -2.42 5.69 -12.41
C GLY A 96 -3.39 6.84 -12.14
N VAL A 97 -4.13 7.24 -13.17
CA VAL A 97 -5.08 8.35 -13.09
C VAL A 97 -6.45 7.86 -13.50
N GLY A 98 -7.38 7.94 -12.55
CA GLY A 98 -8.77 7.63 -12.75
C GLY A 98 -9.51 8.71 -13.53
N GLY A 99 -10.81 8.51 -13.62
CA GLY A 99 -11.73 9.39 -14.32
C GLY A 99 -12.04 10.66 -13.56
N ASP A 100 -12.22 11.75 -14.31
CA ASP A 100 -12.82 13.01 -13.82
C ASP A 100 -14.37 12.95 -13.83
N GLY A 101 -14.92 11.85 -14.37
CA GLY A 101 -16.34 11.54 -14.31
C GLY A 101 -16.69 10.77 -13.03
N GLY A 102 -17.89 11.01 -12.51
CA GLY A 102 -18.44 10.32 -11.34
C GLY A 102 -19.68 9.47 -11.63
N ILE A 103 -20.10 8.71 -10.64
CA ILE A 103 -21.40 8.03 -10.63
C ILE A 103 -22.33 8.87 -9.76
N LEU A 104 -23.45 9.33 -10.33
CA LEU A 104 -24.46 10.10 -9.60
C LEU A 104 -25.25 9.22 -8.62
N GLU A 105 -25.92 9.83 -7.65
CA GLU A 105 -26.76 9.12 -6.66
C GLU A 105 -27.88 8.28 -7.30
N ASP A 106 -28.33 8.66 -8.50
CA ASP A 106 -29.33 7.94 -9.29
C ASP A 106 -28.75 6.78 -10.13
N GLY A 107 -27.44 6.53 -10.01
CA GLY A 107 -26.72 5.51 -10.75
C GLY A 107 -26.27 5.92 -12.16
N THR A 108 -26.49 7.17 -12.57
CA THR A 108 -26.01 7.65 -13.87
C THR A 108 -24.49 7.72 -13.88
N ILE A 109 -23.89 7.03 -14.85
CA ILE A 109 -22.44 7.05 -15.10
C ILE A 109 -22.12 8.26 -15.99
N LEU A 110 -21.39 9.23 -15.46
CA LEU A 110 -20.95 10.40 -16.24
C LEU A 110 -19.85 10.03 -17.26
N PRO A 111 -19.66 10.82 -18.32
CA PRO A 111 -18.53 10.62 -19.24
C PRO A 111 -17.18 10.64 -18.50
N ASN A 112 -16.21 9.88 -18.99
CA ASN A 112 -14.87 9.74 -18.41
C ASN A 112 -14.82 9.10 -17.01
N VAL A 113 -15.90 8.45 -16.53
CA VAL A 113 -15.82 7.51 -15.39
C VAL A 113 -14.85 6.37 -15.76
N GLY A 114 -13.83 6.13 -14.93
CA GLY A 114 -12.81 5.09 -15.15
C GLY A 114 -11.46 5.56 -15.73
N GLY A 115 -11.34 6.84 -16.15
CA GLY A 115 -10.04 7.44 -16.47
C GLY A 115 -9.57 7.29 -17.91
N TYR A 116 -8.42 7.90 -18.19
CA TYR A 116 -7.73 7.81 -19.47
C TYR A 116 -6.69 6.68 -19.38
N LEU A 117 -7.05 5.49 -19.85
CA LEU A 117 -6.21 4.28 -19.78
C LEU A 117 -4.78 4.54 -20.30
N PRO A 118 -3.75 4.20 -19.49
CA PRO A 118 -3.13 2.88 -19.60
C PRO A 118 -2.75 2.28 -18.23
N VAL A 119 -3.68 2.23 -17.28
CA VAL A 119 -3.41 1.66 -15.93
C VAL A 119 -3.79 0.18 -15.86
N ASN A 120 -4.72 -0.29 -16.70
CA ASN A 120 -5.29 -1.63 -16.61
C ASN A 120 -4.25 -2.74 -16.80
N LYS A 121 -3.22 -2.54 -17.63
CA LYS A 121 -2.23 -3.60 -17.87
C LYS A 121 -1.29 -3.81 -16.67
N ALA A 122 -0.96 -2.74 -15.96
CA ALA A 122 -0.11 -2.82 -14.77
C ALA A 122 -0.92 -3.32 -13.56
N ILE A 123 -2.14 -2.80 -13.34
CA ILE A 123 -3.01 -3.25 -12.25
C ILE A 123 -3.50 -4.69 -12.47
N MET A 124 -3.96 -5.08 -13.67
CA MET A 124 -4.36 -6.47 -13.93
C MET A 124 -3.18 -7.45 -13.81
N ALA A 125 -1.96 -7.05 -14.22
CA ALA A 125 -0.78 -7.89 -14.04
C ALA A 125 -0.36 -8.01 -12.56
N LEU A 126 -0.60 -6.96 -11.76
CA LEU A 126 -0.35 -6.96 -10.33
C LEU A 126 -1.48 -7.62 -9.52
N GLU A 127 -2.65 -7.91 -10.09
CA GLU A 127 -3.78 -8.51 -9.36
C GLU A 127 -3.87 -10.04 -9.58
N GLU A 128 -3.55 -10.55 -10.77
CA GLU A 128 -3.54 -12.00 -11.05
C GLU A 128 -2.39 -12.73 -10.34
N GLU A 129 -1.28 -12.05 -10.03
CA GLU A 129 -0.07 -12.68 -9.49
C GLU A 129 0.09 -12.50 -7.96
N PHE A 130 -0.75 -11.67 -7.32
CA PHE A 130 -0.40 -11.10 -6.01
C PHE A 130 -1.62 -10.77 -5.14
N LYS A 131 -1.63 -11.30 -3.90
CA LYS A 131 -2.59 -10.89 -2.86
C LYS A 131 -2.29 -9.46 -2.40
N LEU A 132 -2.80 -8.45 -3.10
CA LEU A 132 -2.65 -7.04 -2.72
C LEU A 132 -3.68 -6.64 -1.65
N GLU A 133 -3.25 -5.79 -0.73
CA GLU A 133 -4.16 -5.04 0.15
C GLU A 133 -4.49 -3.71 -0.52
N ILE A 134 -5.75 -3.56 -0.95
CA ILE A 134 -6.24 -2.30 -1.52
C ILE A 134 -6.55 -1.35 -0.38
N LEU A 135 -5.80 -0.25 -0.29
CA LEU A 135 -6.00 0.79 0.69
C LEU A 135 -6.60 2.00 -0.01
N VAL A 136 -7.90 2.22 0.19
CA VAL A 136 -8.60 3.44 -0.24
C VAL A 136 -8.50 4.45 0.88
N ILE A 137 -7.84 5.57 0.62
CA ILE A 137 -7.78 6.70 1.54
C ILE A 137 -8.54 7.82 0.84
N SER A 138 -9.81 7.98 1.22
CA SER A 138 -10.58 9.19 0.98
C SER A 138 -11.36 9.48 2.26
N ARG A 139 -11.66 10.77 2.48
CA ARG A 139 -12.28 11.33 3.70
C ARG A 139 -13.13 10.35 4.50
N LEU A 140 -13.02 10.45 5.83
CA LEU A 140 -13.95 9.89 6.82
C LEU A 140 -15.38 9.80 6.26
N ASN A 141 -15.82 8.57 5.98
CA ASN A 141 -17.21 8.08 5.95
C ASN A 141 -17.76 7.41 4.67
N THR A 142 -16.96 6.78 3.81
CA THR A 142 -17.43 5.61 3.04
C THR A 142 -16.29 4.68 2.63
N SER A 143 -16.15 3.53 3.30
CA SER A 143 -15.50 2.38 2.69
C SER A 143 -16.43 1.82 1.61
N ILE A 144 -16.23 2.19 0.34
CA ILE A 144 -16.88 1.48 -0.76
C ILE A 144 -16.02 0.26 -1.08
N THR A 145 -16.34 -0.88 -0.49
CA THR A 145 -16.02 -2.17 -1.11
C THR A 145 -16.89 -2.28 -2.36
N ILE A 146 -16.32 -2.03 -3.54
CA ILE A 146 -16.98 -2.36 -4.81
C ILE A 146 -16.83 -3.87 -5.01
N PRO A 147 -17.93 -4.65 -5.04
CA PRO A 147 -17.86 -6.06 -5.41
C PRO A 147 -17.25 -6.19 -6.81
N TRP A 148 -16.23 -7.05 -6.96
CA TRP A 148 -15.51 -7.32 -8.21
C TRP A 148 -16.43 -7.53 -9.44
N GLN A 149 -17.63 -8.07 -9.21
CA GLN A 149 -18.66 -8.29 -10.24
C GLN A 149 -19.12 -7.02 -10.97
N LEU A 150 -18.91 -5.84 -10.37
CA LEU A 150 -19.26 -4.54 -10.97
C LEU A 150 -18.11 -3.90 -11.75
N ILE A 151 -16.85 -4.28 -11.48
CA ILE A 151 -15.66 -3.73 -12.16
C ILE A 151 -15.42 -4.48 -13.48
N GLY A 152 -15.65 -5.78 -13.54
CA GLY A 152 -15.45 -6.59 -14.76
C GLY A 152 -16.41 -6.31 -15.93
N ASN A 153 -17.38 -5.39 -15.74
CA ASN A 153 -18.35 -4.99 -16.77
C ASN A 153 -18.23 -3.51 -17.17
N LEU A 154 -17.23 -2.78 -16.66
CA LEU A 154 -16.84 -1.43 -17.10
C LEU A 154 -15.67 -1.54 -18.09
#